data_AF-A0A4R4ZE43-F1
#
_entry.id   AF-A0A4R4ZE43-F1
#
_cell.length_a   1.000
_cell.length_b   1.000
_cell.length_c   1.000
_cell.angle_alpha   90.00
_cell.angle_beta   90.00
_cell.angle_gamma   90.00
#
_symmetry.space_group_name_H-M   'P 1'
#
loop_
_entity.id
_entity.type
_entity.pdbx_description
1 polymer ?
#
loop_
_entity_poly.entity_id
_entity_poly.type
_entity_poly.pdbx_seq_one_letter_code
_entity_poly.pdbx_strand_id
1 'polypeptide(L)' 'MAKGDEVHATVRRIDATMLTLVKIMKKFGVPKGMGTSLNKMRGSVGDLVAKLEMTQRRN' A
#
# COMPACT_ATOMS: atom_id res chain seq x y z
N MET A 1 -25.08 -4.21 1.97
CA MET A 1 -23.87 -4.32 2.82
C MET A 1 -22.59 -4.70 2.05
N ALA A 2 -22.57 -4.80 0.71
CA ALA A 2 -21.46 -5.44 -0.01
C ALA A 2 -20.22 -4.55 -0.34
N LYS A 3 -20.41 -3.25 -0.60
CA LYS A 3 -19.34 -2.41 -1.21
C LYS A 3 -18.23 -1.98 -0.25
N GLY A 4 -18.54 -1.85 1.04
CA GLY A 4 -17.57 -1.43 2.05
C GLY A 4 -16.57 -2.54 2.39
N ASP A 5 -17.05 -3.76 2.58
CA ASP A 5 -16.19 -4.90 2.91
C ASP A 5 -15.19 -5.22 1.78
N GLU A 6 -15.58 -4.99 0.52
CA GLU A 6 -14.69 -5.13 -0.64
C GLU A 6 -13.53 -4.12 -0.63
N VAL A 7 -13.79 -2.86 -0.25
CA VAL A 7 -12.76 -1.83 -0.14
C VAL A 7 -11.78 -2.17 1.00
N HIS A 8 -12.29 -2.56 2.17
CA HIS A 8 -11.46 -3.00 3.28
C HIS A 8 -10.62 -4.24 2.96
N ALA A 9 -11.19 -5.24 2.27
CA ALA A 9 -10.45 -6.42 1.82
C ALA A 9 -9.34 -6.05 0.82
N THR A 10 -9.62 -5.10 -0.09
CA THR A 10 -8.66 -4.61 -1.07
C THR A 10 -7.51 -3.85 -0.40
N VAL A 11 -7.82 -2.92 0.52
CA VAL A 11 -6.81 -2.20 1.31
C VAL A 11 -5.89 -3.16 2.05
N ARG A 12 -6.45 -4.16 2.76
CA ARG A 12 -5.65 -5.17 3.47
C ARG A 12 -4.71 -5.95 2.55
N ARG A 13 -5.15 -6.29 1.33
CA ARG A 13 -4.29 -6.97 0.34
C ARG A 13 -3.14 -6.07 -0.13
N ILE A 14 -3.40 -4.78 -0.33
CA ILE A 14 -2.39 -3.79 -0.72
C ILE A 14 -1.33 -3.69 0.38
N ASP A 15 -1.75 -3.54 1.64
CA ASP A 15 -0.83 -3.46 2.79
C ASP A 15 0.02 -4.72 2.94
N ALA A 16 -0.58 -5.90 2.80
CA ALA A 16 0.15 -7.18 2.86
C ALA A 16 1.20 -7.30 1.74
N THR A 17 0.87 -6.84 0.53
CA THR A 17 1.78 -6.83 -0.62
C THR A 17 2.94 -5.85 -0.38
N MET A 18 2.66 -4.66 0.13
CA MET A 18 3.68 -3.66 0.47
C MET A 18 4.61 -4.15 1.59
N LEU A 19 4.07 -4.81 2.60
CA LEU A 19 4.88 -5.43 3.66
C LEU A 19 5.82 -6.50 3.08
N THR A 20 5.33 -7.30 2.14
CA THR A 20 6.13 -8.32 1.45
C THR A 20 7.26 -7.68 0.65
N LEU A 21 6.96 -6.61 -0.10
CA LEU A 21 7.98 -5.85 -0.84
C LEU A 21 9.06 -5.29 0.10
N VAL A 22 8.67 -4.70 1.23
CA VAL A 22 9.62 -4.17 2.24
C VAL A 22 10.49 -5.29 2.81
N LYS A 23 9.93 -6.46 3.11
CA LYS A 23 10.69 -7.63 3.57
C LYS A 23 11.70 -8.11 2.52
N ILE A 24 11.28 -8.17 1.25
CA ILE A 24 12.17 -8.53 0.12
C ILE A 24 13.31 -7.51 0.00
N MET A 25 13.00 -6.22 0.00
CA MET A 25 14.01 -5.15 -0.05
C MET A 25 14.97 -5.20 1.14
N LYS A 26 14.51 -5.55 2.34
CA LYS A 26 15.37 -5.70 3.52
C LYS A 26 16.29 -6.93 3.38
N LYS A 27 15.80 -8.03 2.80
CA LYS A 27 16.54 -9.28 2.62
C LYS A 27 17.58 -9.19 1.52
N PHE A 28 17.23 -8.62 0.37
CA PHE A 28 18.07 -8.60 -0.83
C PHE A 28 18.78 -7.27 -1.05
N GLY A 29 18.48 -6.27 -0.21
CA GLY A 29 18.94 -4.91 -0.38
C GLY A 29 18.07 -4.13 -1.37
N VAL A 30 18.23 -2.81 -1.32
CA VAL A 30 17.59 -1.90 -2.26
C VAL A 30 18.53 -1.68 -3.44
N PRO A 31 18.10 -1.89 -4.70
CA PRO A 31 18.94 -1.60 -5.86
C PRO A 31 19.47 -0.15 -5.83
N LYS A 32 20.74 0.05 -6.19
CA LYS A 32 21.35 1.37 -6.22
C LYS A 32 20.52 2.32 -7.11
N GLY A 33 20.25 3.52 -6.60
CA GLY A 33 19.42 4.52 -7.30
C GLY A 33 17.91 4.33 -7.17
N MET A 34 17.41 3.20 -6.65
CA MET A 34 15.97 2.95 -6.53
C MET A 34 15.36 3.31 -5.17
N GLY A 35 16.18 3.62 -4.15
CA GLY A 35 15.68 3.92 -2.80
C GLY A 35 14.66 5.06 -2.75
N THR A 36 14.93 6.16 -3.46
CA THR A 36 14.02 7.31 -3.54
C THR A 36 12.71 6.95 -4.24
N SER A 37 12.78 6.24 -5.36
CA SER A 37 11.59 5.84 -6.13
C SER A 37 10.72 4.85 -5.35
N LEU A 38 11.32 3.90 -4.65
CA LEU A 38 10.61 2.93 -3.80
C LEU A 38 9.96 3.59 -2.59
N ASN A 39 10.64 4.57 -1.97
CA ASN A 39 10.05 5.36 -0.88
C ASN A 39 8.88 6.22 -1.38
N LYS A 40 9.00 6.86 -2.55
CA LYS A 40 7.90 7.61 -3.17
C LYS A 40 6.71 6.70 -3.46
N MET A 41 6.95 5.53 -4.04
CA MET A 41 5.90 4.54 -4.32
C MET A 41 5.19 4.10 -3.04
N ARG A 42 5.94 3.82 -1.96
CA ARG A 42 5.36 3.50 -0.65
C ARG A 42 4.45 4.62 -0.13
N GLY A 43 4.89 5.88 -0.25
CA GLY A 43 4.08 7.05 0.12
C GLY A 43 2.79 7.14 -0.70
N SER A 44 2.90 7.08 -2.03
CA SER A 44 1.74 7.18 -2.93
C SER A 44 0.71 6.05 -2.72
N VAL A 45 1.17 4.83 -2.42
CA VAL A 45 0.27 3.71 -2.09
C VAL A 45 -0.43 3.95 -0.75
N GLY A 46 0.27 4.46 0.26
CA GLY A 46 -0.33 4.84 1.54
C GLY A 46 -1.40 5.94 1.39
N ASP A 47 -1.11 6.96 0.60
CA ASP A 47 -2.08 8.03 0.31
C ASP A 47 -3.32 7.51 -0.43
N LEU A 48 -3.15 6.57 -1.35
CA LEU A 48 -4.25 5.93 -2.06
C LEU A 48 -5.12 5.09 -1.12
N VAL A 49 -4.49 4.29 -0.25
CA VAL A 49 -5.19 3.51 0.78
C VAL A 49 -6.01 4.44 1.68
N ALA A 50 -5.40 5.50 2.20
CA ALA A 50 -6.07 6.48 3.04
C ALA A 50 -7.27 7.14 2.33
N LYS A 51 -7.12 7.47 1.04
CA LYS A 51 -8.23 8.01 0.23
C LYS A 51 -9.35 7.00 0.06
N LEU A 52 -9.05 5.74 -0.24
CA LEU A 52 -10.06 4.68 -0.38
C LEU A 52 -10.86 4.47 0.91
N GLU A 53 -10.17 4.42 2.05
CA GLU A 53 -10.83 4.31 3.36
C GLU A 53 -11.68 5.55 3.69
N MET A 54 -11.18 6.76 3.40
CA MET A 54 -11.95 7.99 3.61
C MET A 54 -13.19 8.06 2.71
N THR A 55 -13.08 7.67 1.43
CA THR A 55 -14.23 7.61 0.52
C THR A 55 -15.26 6.59 0.98
N GLN A 56 -14.83 5.44 1.50
CA GLN A 56 -15.72 4.44 2.08
C GLN A 56 -16.43 4.97 3.34
N ARG A 57 -15.76 5.73 4.21
CA ARG A 57 -16.40 6.30 5.42
C ARG A 57 -17.41 7.41 5.12
N ARG A 58 -17.31 8.06 3.94
CA ARG A 58 -18.20 9.14 3.52
C ARG A 58 -19.46 8.65 2.78
N ASN A 59 -19.45 7.41 2.28
CA ASN A 59 -20.55 6.75 1.57
C ASN A 59 -21.28 5.76 2.46
#